data_AF-S3JUV1-F1
#
_entry.id   AF-S3JUV1-F1
#
_cell.length_a   1.000
_cell.length_b   1.000
_cell.length_c   1.000
_cell.angle_alpha   90.00
_cell.angle_beta   90.00
_cell.angle_gamma   90.00
#
_symmetry.space_group_name_H-M   'P 1'
#
loop_
_entity.id
_entity.type
_entity.pdbx_description
1 polymer ?
#
loop_
_entity_poly.entity_id
_entity_poly.type
_entity_poly.pdbx_seq_one_letter_code
_entity_poly.pdbx_strand_id
1 'polypeptide(L)'
;MRTLTFLLSGFLLSAACYLLIRLFTPVYPPAPVIIAGGFAVLWYAIAAVNMLFGVIKAGYGWGEEVTIFMIIFALPVVPLLWVAES
;
A
#
# COMPACT_ATOMS: atom_id res chain seq x y z
N MET A 1 -1.63 -1.12 18.75
CA MET A 1 -1.96 0.18 18.12
C MET A 1 -2.38 -0.09 16.67
N ARG A 2 -3.63 0.20 16.31
CA ARG A 2 -4.26 -0.22 15.02
C ARG A 2 -3.48 0.23 13.78
N THR A 3 -2.91 1.43 13.81
CA THR A 3 -2.12 2.03 12.72
C THR A 3 -0.77 1.33 12.50
N LEU A 4 -0.08 0.95 13.58
CA LEU A 4 1.24 0.33 13.53
C LEU A 4 1.17 -1.08 12.91
N THR A 5 0.14 -1.86 13.27
CA THR A 5 -0.12 -3.17 12.64
C THR A 5 -0.50 -3.04 11.17
N PHE A 6 -1.24 -1.98 10.82
CA PHE A 6 -1.61 -1.69 9.43
C PHE A 6 -0.39 -1.37 8.57
N LEU A 7 0.49 -0.52 9.07
CA LEU A 7 1.71 -0.12 8.38
C LEU A 7 2.67 -1.31 8.23
N LEU A 8 2.79 -2.14 9.25
CA LEU A 8 3.57 -3.37 9.22
C LEU A 8 3.01 -4.38 8.20
N SER A 9 1.68 -4.55 8.15
CA SER A 9 1.04 -5.40 7.13
C SER A 9 1.23 -4.87 5.70
N GLY A 10 1.23 -3.55 5.51
CA GLY A 10 1.51 -2.93 4.21
C GLY A 10 2.94 -3.14 3.75
N PHE A 11 3.90 -3.05 4.68
CA PHE A 11 5.29 -3.35 4.40
C PHE A 11 5.52 -4.83 4.09
N LEU A 12 4.88 -5.74 4.83
CA LEU A 12 4.96 -7.17 4.56
C LEU A 12 4.37 -7.53 3.19
N LEU A 13 3.23 -6.92 2.85
CA LEU A 13 2.58 -7.15 1.57
C LEU A 13 3.39 -6.54 0.42
N SER A 14 3.98 -5.35 0.57
CA SER A 14 4.87 -4.79 -0.44
C SER A 14 6.14 -5.61 -0.62
N ALA A 15 6.72 -6.15 0.45
CA ALA A 15 7.87 -7.05 0.38
C ALA A 15 7.52 -8.36 -0.35
N ALA A 16 6.33 -8.92 -0.10
CA ALA A 16 5.84 -10.08 -0.84
C ALA A 16 5.64 -9.77 -2.33
N CYS A 17 5.04 -8.62 -2.67
CA CYS A 17 4.91 -8.14 -4.04
C CYS A 17 6.28 -7.96 -4.71
N TYR A 18 7.26 -7.38 -4.02
CA TYR A 18 8.63 -7.23 -4.51
C TYR A 18 9.27 -8.59 -4.87
N LEU A 19 9.10 -9.59 -4.00
CA LEU A 19 9.59 -10.94 -4.25
C LEU A 19 8.91 -11.59 -5.47
N LEU A 20 7.60 -11.39 -5.62
CA LEU A 20 6.86 -11.85 -6.80
C LEU A 20 7.36 -11.17 -8.07
N ILE A 21 7.56 -9.85 -8.05
CA ILE A 21 8.14 -9.11 -9.18
C ILE A 21 9.47 -9.75 -9.57
N ARG A 22 10.41 -9.90 -8.63
CA ARG A 22 11.73 -10.49 -8.90
C ARG A 22 11.64 -11.92 -9.45
N LEU A 23 10.67 -12.70 -9.01
CA LEU A 23 10.47 -14.08 -9.46
C LEU A 23 9.88 -14.16 -10.88
N PHE A 24 8.96 -13.26 -11.22
CA PHE A 24 8.23 -13.30 -12.49
C PHE A 24 8.85 -12.45 -13.59
N THR A 25 9.64 -11.41 -13.28
CA THR A 25 10.33 -10.56 -14.27
C THR A 25 11.12 -11.36 -15.32
N PRO A 26 11.88 -12.42 -14.98
CA PRO A 26 12.63 -13.19 -15.98
C PRO A 26 11.77 -13.92 -17.02
N VAL A 27 10.51 -14.22 -16.68
CA VAL A 27 9.59 -15.00 -17.52
C VAL A 27 8.54 -14.09 -18.18
N TYR A 28 8.16 -13.00 -17.51
CA TYR A 28 7.12 -12.09 -17.94
C TYR A 28 7.55 -10.63 -17.68
N PRO A 29 8.14 -9.95 -18.68
CA PRO A 29 8.67 -8.59 -18.53
C PRO A 29 7.69 -7.53 -18.00
N PRO A 30 6.37 -7.58 -18.27
CA PRO A 30 5.43 -6.59 -17.72
C PRO A 30 4.91 -6.95 -16.31
N ALA A 31 5.40 -8.02 -15.67
CA ALA A 31 5.06 -8.38 -14.28
C ALA A 31 5.26 -7.25 -13.26
N PRO A 32 6.35 -6.45 -13.28
CA PRO A 32 6.56 -5.38 -12.31
C PRO A 32 5.42 -4.36 -12.29
N VAL A 33 5.02 -3.88 -13.46
CA VAL A 33 3.98 -2.86 -13.63
C VAL A 33 2.62 -3.38 -13.17
N ILE A 34 2.27 -4.62 -13.54
CA ILE A 34 0.99 -5.23 -13.19
C ILE A 34 0.90 -5.49 -11.68
N ILE A 35 1.95 -6.05 -11.08
CA ILE A 35 1.97 -6.39 -9.65
C ILE A 35 2.00 -5.12 -8.80
N ALA A 36 2.84 -4.15 -9.13
CA ALA A 36 2.94 -2.89 -8.38
C ALA A 36 1.67 -2.04 -8.53
N GLY A 37 1.11 -1.96 -9.74
CA GLY A 37 -0.16 -1.26 -9.99
C GLY A 37 -1.33 -1.93 -9.27
N GLY A 38 -1.42 -3.27 -9.33
CA GLY A 38 -2.44 -4.03 -8.62
C GLY A 38 -2.36 -3.86 -7.09
N PHE A 39 -1.14 -3.91 -6.54
CA PHE A 39 -0.90 -3.61 -5.14
C PHE A 39 -1.32 -2.18 -4.77
N ALA A 40 -0.95 -1.17 -5.58
CA ALA A 40 -1.31 0.22 -5.31
C ALA A 40 -2.83 0.42 -5.24
N VAL A 41 -3.59 -0.14 -6.19
CA VAL A 41 -5.06 -0.03 -6.21
C VAL A 41 -5.69 -0.75 -5.02
N LEU A 42 -5.27 -1.98 -4.74
CA LEU A 42 -5.78 -2.75 -3.59
C LEU A 42 -5.45 -2.05 -2.26
N TRP A 43 -4.20 -1.61 -2.10
CA TRP A 43 -3.73 -0.97 -0.88
C TRP A 43 -4.42 0.38 -0.65
N TYR A 44 -4.64 1.15 -1.72
CA TYR A 44 -5.45 2.37 -1.68
C TYR A 44 -6.85 2.10 -1.13
N ALA A 45 -7.55 1.10 -1.66
CA ALA A 45 -8.90 0.76 -1.22
C ALA A 45 -8.94 0.35 0.27
N ILE A 46 -7.99 -0.49 0.70
CA ILE A 46 -7.89 -0.93 2.10
C ILE A 46 -7.59 0.26 3.03
N ALA A 47 -6.64 1.12 2.65
CA ALA A 47 -6.28 2.31 3.42
C ALA A 47 -7.45 3.31 3.50
N ALA A 48 -8.20 3.49 2.41
CA ALA A 48 -9.35 4.39 2.35
C ALA A 48 -10.48 3.89 3.26
N VAL A 49 -10.75 2.58 3.25
CA VAL A 49 -11.70 1.96 4.19
C VAL A 49 -11.23 2.14 5.63
N ASN A 50 -9.94 1.97 5.92
CA ASN A 50 -9.41 2.17 7.27
C ASN A 50 -9.58 3.62 7.75
N MET A 51 -9.34 4.61 6.89
CA MET A 51 -9.58 6.03 7.14
C MET A 51 -11.08 6.30 7.40
N LEU A 52 -11.97 5.75 6.57
CA LEU A 52 -13.41 5.92 6.71
C LEU A 52 -13.91 5.35 8.06
N PHE A 53 -13.36 4.22 8.49
CA PHE A 53 -13.62 3.68 9.82
C PHE A 53 -13.05 4.55 10.95
N GLY A 54 -11.90 5.18 10.77
CA GLY A 54 -11.32 6.12 11.73
C GLY A 54 -12.23 7.33 11.94
N VAL A 55 -12.71 7.93 10.86
CA VAL A 55 -13.65 9.05 10.90
C VAL A 55 -15.00 8.64 11.53
N ILE A 56 -15.63 7.57 11.03
CA ILE A 56 -17.00 7.21 11.43
C ILE A 56 -17.06 6.61 12.84
N LYS A 57 -16.12 5.74 13.22
CA LYS A 57 -16.17 5.05 14.53
C LYS A 57 -15.43 5.77 15.65
N ALA A 58 -14.32 6.44 15.35
CA ALA A 58 -13.50 7.07 16.39
C ALA A 58 -13.78 8.56 16.57
N GLY A 59 -14.52 9.18 15.65
CA GLY A 59 -14.90 10.59 15.72
C GLY A 59 -13.73 11.55 15.47
N TYR A 60 -12.63 11.07 14.87
CA TYR A 60 -11.49 11.91 14.51
C TYR A 60 -11.82 12.87 13.37
N GLY A 61 -11.11 14.01 13.34
CA GLY A 61 -11.24 14.99 12.28
C GLY A 61 -10.77 14.43 10.93
N TRP A 62 -11.51 14.74 9.87
CA TRP A 62 -11.17 14.33 8.50
C TRP A 62 -9.73 14.69 8.09
N GLY A 63 -9.20 15.84 8.51
CA GLY A 63 -7.85 16.28 8.15
C GLY A 63 -6.73 15.44 8.75
N GLU A 64 -6.87 14.99 9.99
CA GLU A 64 -5.88 14.12 10.65
C GLU A 64 -5.88 12.74 10.00
N GLU A 65 -7.06 12.18 9.75
CA GLU A 65 -7.21 10.85 9.14
C GLU A 65 -6.71 10.83 7.68
N VAL A 66 -6.92 11.90 6.90
CA VAL A 66 -6.37 12.02 5.53
C VAL A 66 -4.83 12.01 5.54
N THR A 67 -4.22 12.67 6.51
CA THR A 67 -2.75 12.72 6.63
C THR A 67 -2.20 11.34 6.97
N ILE A 68 -2.81 10.65 7.92
CA ILE A 68 -2.46 9.27 8.30
C ILE A 68 -2.68 8.32 7.13
N PHE A 69 -3.79 8.46 6.40
CA PHE A 69 -4.07 7.71 5.19
C PHE A 69 -2.98 7.87 4.14
N MET A 70 -2.56 9.11 3.85
CA MET A 70 -1.49 9.38 2.89
C MET A 70 -0.17 8.73 3.32
N ILE A 71 0.16 8.76 4.62
CA ILE A 71 1.37 8.10 5.13
C ILE A 71 1.26 6.58 4.97
N ILE A 72 0.16 5.95 5.39
CA ILE A 72 -0.04 4.50 5.30
C ILE A 72 -0.05 4.01 3.84
N PHE A 73 -0.55 4.83 2.92
CA PHE A 73 -0.57 4.53 1.49
C PHE A 73 0.78 4.75 0.82
N ALA A 74 1.40 5.92 0.99
CA ALA A 74 2.59 6.30 0.24
C ALA A 74 3.82 5.49 0.65
N LEU A 75 4.00 5.20 1.95
CA LEU A 75 5.19 4.52 2.46
C LEU A 75 5.45 3.15 1.79
N PRO A 76 4.46 2.25 1.66
CA PRO A 76 4.68 0.95 1.02
C PRO A 76 4.54 0.99 -0.52
N VAL A 77 3.81 1.95 -1.08
CA VAL A 77 3.51 2.01 -2.53
C VAL A 77 4.64 2.68 -3.32
N VAL A 78 5.18 3.80 -2.83
CA VAL A 78 6.22 4.55 -3.55
C VAL A 78 7.47 3.70 -3.83
N PRO A 79 8.03 2.95 -2.87
CA PRO A 79 9.21 2.11 -3.14
C PRO A 79 8.91 0.99 -4.13
N LEU A 80 7.69 0.43 -4.09
CA LEU A 80 7.31 -0.68 -4.97
C LEU A 80 7.10 -0.20 -6.42
N LEU A 81 6.48 0.96 -6.60
CA LEU A 81 6.36 1.59 -7.92
C LEU A 81 7.73 1.98 -8.47
N TRP A 82 8.62 2.52 -7.64
CA TRP A 82 9.99 2.84 -8.04
C TRP A 82 10.74 1.62 -8.58
N VAL A 83 10.62 0.47 -7.90
CA VAL A 83 11.19 -0.80 -8.37
C VAL A 83 10.55 -1.28 -9.68
N ALA A 84 9.27 -1.00 -9.89
CA ALA A 84 8.59 -1.42 -11.11
C ALA A 84 9.01 -0.63 -12.36
N GLU A 85 9.52 0.60 -12.18
CA GLU A 85 9.97 1.48 -13.27
C GLU A 85 11.50 1.49 -13.48
N SER A 86 12.27 0.91 -12.56
CA SER A 86 13.74 0.78 -12.63
C SER A 86 14.21 -0.46 -13.38
#